data_AF-A0A7S2PXW6-F1
#
_entry.id   AF-A0A7S2PXW6-F1
#
_cell.length_a   1.000
_cell.length_b   1.000
_cell.length_c   1.000
_cell.angle_alpha   90.00
_cell.angle_beta   90.00
_cell.angle_gamma   90.00
#
_symmetry.space_group_name_H-M   'P 1'
#
loop_
_entity.id
_entity.type
_entity.pdbx_description
1 polymer ?
#
loop_
_entity_poly.entity_id
_entity_poly.type
_entity_poly.pdbx_seq_one_letter_code
_entity_poly.pdbx_strand_id
1 'polypeptide(L)'
;MKANGLPALIAGGVHIHSGADCTDAGLQGGHWWNTGVLSDPWFNMASPLAPTGTGYSTDEDGEGVAYFFFNNGFGYDDNKGHAVVIHGEVASPLGGGTYPRVACGILQ
;
A
#
# COMPACT_ATOMS: atom_id res chain seq x y z
N MET A 1 -9.41 -4.33 5.31
CA MET A 1 -9.83 -4.73 3.95
C MET A 1 -9.52 -6.21 3.79
N LYS A 2 -10.43 -7.01 3.22
CA LYS A 2 -10.10 -8.41 2.85
C LYS A 2 -9.34 -8.41 1.53
N ALA A 3 -8.23 -9.12 1.48
CA ALA A 3 -7.42 -9.30 0.29
C ALA A 3 -7.44 -10.79 -0.07
N ASN A 4 -8.25 -11.15 -1.06
CA ASN A 4 -8.45 -12.53 -1.49
C ASN A 4 -7.80 -12.75 -2.86
N GLY A 5 -7.42 -13.98 -3.17
CA GLY A 5 -6.81 -14.32 -4.46
C GLY A 5 -5.39 -13.81 -4.63
N LEU A 6 -4.71 -13.52 -3.52
CA LEU A 6 -3.29 -13.22 -3.51
C LEU A 6 -2.49 -14.53 -3.33
N PRO A 7 -1.22 -14.58 -3.74
CA PRO A 7 -0.37 -15.73 -3.46
C PRO A 7 -0.34 -16.08 -1.96
N ALA A 8 -0.24 -17.36 -1.63
CA ALA A 8 -0.21 -17.82 -0.24
C ALA A 8 1.12 -17.48 0.45
N LEU A 9 1.06 -17.27 1.77
CA LEU A 9 2.23 -17.05 2.64
C LEU A 9 3.11 -15.85 2.25
N ILE A 10 2.53 -14.85 1.58
CA ILE A 10 3.22 -13.60 1.23
C ILE A 10 2.84 -12.48 2.18
N ALA A 11 3.63 -11.41 2.10
CA ALA A 11 3.27 -10.14 2.68
C ALA A 11 3.59 -8.97 1.73
N GLY A 12 2.82 -7.89 1.85
CA GLY A 12 2.99 -6.70 1.02
C GLY A 12 2.42 -5.45 1.67
N GLY A 13 2.81 -4.29 1.14
CA GLY A 13 2.28 -3.01 1.59
C GLY A 13 0.93 -2.66 0.99
N VAL A 14 0.17 -1.83 1.68
CA VAL A 14 -1.06 -1.23 1.18
C VAL A 14 -1.04 0.25 1.48
N HIS A 15 -1.16 1.11 0.46
CA HIS A 15 -0.90 2.54 0.60
C HIS A 15 -1.93 3.40 -0.10
N ILE A 16 -2.03 4.66 0.31
CA ILE A 16 -2.79 5.65 -0.45
C ILE A 16 -1.82 6.34 -1.39
N HIS A 17 -2.24 6.48 -2.64
CA HIS A 17 -1.52 7.18 -3.67
C HIS A 17 -2.23 8.46 -4.07
N SER A 18 -1.48 9.41 -4.63
CA SER A 18 -1.95 10.77 -4.93
C SER A 18 -2.97 10.81 -6.07
N GLY A 19 -3.05 9.76 -6.88
CA GLY A 19 -3.99 9.63 -7.98
C GLY A 19 -5.39 9.26 -7.54
N ALA A 20 -6.33 9.37 -8.48
CA ALA A 20 -7.75 9.12 -8.27
C ALA A 20 -8.32 8.06 -9.24
N ASP A 21 -7.43 7.28 -9.85
CA ASP A 21 -7.76 6.31 -10.89
C ASP A 21 -6.90 5.07 -10.72
N CYS A 22 -7.49 3.89 -10.99
CA CYS A 22 -6.86 2.58 -10.80
C CYS A 22 -6.41 1.91 -12.11
N THR A 23 -6.60 2.53 -13.26
CA THR A 23 -6.40 1.93 -14.59
C THR A 23 -4.94 1.74 -14.97
N ASP A 24 -4.04 2.63 -14.54
CA ASP A 24 -2.59 2.46 -14.71
C ASP A 24 -1.77 3.11 -13.58
N ALA A 25 -0.52 2.67 -13.46
CA ALA A 25 0.36 3.10 -12.37
C ALA A 25 0.70 4.61 -12.39
N GLY A 26 0.72 5.23 -13.56
CA GLY A 26 0.91 6.67 -13.72
C GLY A 26 -0.27 7.46 -13.20
N LEU A 27 -1.50 7.03 -13.52
CA LEU A 27 -2.72 7.68 -13.04
C LEU A 27 -3.01 7.45 -11.56
N GLN A 28 -2.58 6.31 -11.02
CA GLN A 28 -2.59 6.05 -9.58
C GLN A 28 -1.60 6.96 -8.83
N GLY A 29 -0.52 7.42 -9.46
CA GLY A 29 0.44 8.36 -8.87
C GLY A 29 1.43 7.75 -7.87
N GLY A 30 2.14 8.60 -7.12
CA GLY A 30 3.05 8.22 -6.04
C GLY A 30 2.32 8.17 -4.68
N HIS A 31 3.03 7.87 -3.60
CA HIS A 31 2.46 7.87 -2.26
C HIS A 31 1.81 9.23 -1.91
N TRP A 32 0.67 9.19 -1.21
CA TRP A 32 -0.05 10.37 -0.73
C TRP A 32 0.14 10.57 0.77
N TRP A 33 0.97 11.53 1.18
CA TRP A 33 1.14 11.88 2.58
C TRP A 33 1.39 13.39 2.75
N ASN A 34 1.14 13.88 3.96
CA ASN A 34 1.38 15.27 4.32
C ASN A 34 2.87 15.48 4.60
N THR A 35 3.59 15.93 3.59
CA THR A 35 5.03 16.23 3.64
C THR A 35 5.40 17.33 4.64
N GLY A 36 4.43 18.16 5.06
CA GLY A 36 4.62 19.17 6.10
C GLY A 36 4.53 18.62 7.53
N VAL A 37 4.05 17.39 7.70
CA VAL A 37 3.82 16.77 9.02
C VAL A 37 4.76 15.60 9.28
N LEU A 38 5.07 14.78 8.28
CA LEU A 38 5.95 13.62 8.41
C LEU A 38 6.72 13.33 7.12
N SER A 39 7.82 12.57 7.25
CA SER A 39 8.44 11.87 6.14
C SER A 39 7.50 10.81 5.58
N ASP A 40 7.74 10.34 4.34
CA ASP A 40 6.93 9.27 3.74
C ASP A 40 6.80 8.08 4.72
N PRO A 41 5.59 7.83 5.26
CA PRO A 41 5.38 6.79 6.27
C PRO A 41 5.58 5.38 5.69
N TRP A 42 5.64 5.27 4.37
CA TRP A 42 5.74 4.03 3.64
C TRP A 42 7.13 3.79 3.05
N PHE A 43 8.13 4.62 3.36
CA PHE A 43 9.48 4.52 2.79
C PHE A 43 10.62 4.38 3.83
N ASN A 44 10.40 3.70 4.97
CA ASN A 44 11.40 3.62 6.05
C ASN A 44 11.76 2.21 6.57
N MET A 45 12.96 1.77 6.18
CA MET A 45 13.88 0.76 6.77
C MET A 45 13.39 -0.63 7.22
N ALA A 46 13.99 -1.65 6.59
CA ALA A 46 14.28 -3.00 7.11
C ALA A 46 13.11 -3.75 7.77
N SER A 47 11.88 -3.52 7.32
CA SER A 47 10.77 -4.43 7.61
C SER A 47 10.70 -5.48 6.51
N PRO A 48 10.43 -6.76 6.82
CA PRO A 48 10.05 -7.75 5.81
C PRO A 48 8.77 -7.34 5.06
N LEU A 49 7.98 -6.42 5.64
CA LEU A 49 6.85 -5.78 4.99
C LEU A 49 7.33 -4.55 4.24
N ALA A 50 7.64 -4.75 2.97
CA ALA A 50 7.92 -3.67 2.06
C ALA A 50 6.66 -3.30 1.26
N PRO A 51 6.32 -2.00 1.14
CA PRO A 51 6.93 -0.87 1.85
C PRO A 51 6.34 -0.76 3.27
N THR A 52 7.08 -0.12 4.16
CA THR A 52 6.78 -0.08 5.59
C THR A 52 5.47 0.63 5.91
N GLY A 53 5.01 0.52 7.16
CA GLY A 53 3.72 1.07 7.58
C GLY A 53 2.58 0.06 7.40
N THR A 54 1.60 0.44 6.61
CA THR A 54 0.35 -0.28 6.44
C THR A 54 0.50 -1.46 5.47
N GLY A 55 0.04 -2.67 5.86
CA GLY A 55 0.29 -3.87 5.06
C GLY A 55 -0.68 -5.02 5.32
N TYR A 56 -0.45 -6.12 4.60
CA TYR A 56 -1.17 -7.38 4.75
C TYR A 56 -0.19 -8.55 4.79
N SER A 57 -0.64 -9.65 5.37
CA SER A 57 -0.08 -10.99 5.18
C SER A 57 -1.20 -11.91 4.74
N THR A 58 -0.86 -12.93 3.97
CA THR A 58 -1.78 -14.00 3.56
C THR A 58 -1.47 -15.29 4.29
N ASP A 59 -2.50 -16.10 4.51
CA ASP A 59 -2.35 -17.47 5.02
C ASP A 59 -2.02 -18.48 3.90
N GLU A 60 -2.08 -19.77 4.22
CA GLU A 60 -1.81 -20.88 3.31
C GLU A 60 -2.81 -20.96 2.14
N ASP A 61 -3.99 -20.36 2.30
CA ASP A 61 -5.05 -20.32 1.28
C ASP A 61 -5.00 -19.03 0.43
N GLY A 62 -4.04 -18.13 0.70
CA GLY A 62 -3.94 -16.84 0.02
C GLY A 62 -4.99 -15.82 0.50
N GLU A 63 -5.64 -16.07 1.64
CA GLU A 63 -6.53 -15.11 2.27
C GLU A 63 -5.74 -14.21 3.23
N GLY A 64 -5.92 -12.89 3.08
CA GLY A 64 -5.26 -11.90 3.91
C GLY A 64 -6.21 -10.85 4.45
N VAL A 65 -5.90 -10.34 5.63
CA VAL A 65 -6.53 -9.15 6.18
C VAL A 65 -5.50 -8.03 6.20
N ALA A 66 -5.74 -6.99 5.41
CA ALA A 66 -4.96 -5.76 5.50
C ALA A 66 -5.42 -4.94 6.70
N TYR A 67 -4.48 -4.68 7.62
CA TYR A 67 -4.68 -3.74 8.74
C TYR A 67 -4.31 -2.36 8.28
N PHE A 68 -5.31 -1.47 8.17
CA PHE A 68 -5.15 -0.15 7.57
C PHE A 68 -5.15 0.98 8.59
N PHE A 69 -4.00 1.63 8.82
CA PHE A 69 -3.91 2.86 9.60
C PHE A 69 -3.63 4.04 8.67
N PHE A 70 -4.56 4.98 8.60
CA PHE A 70 -4.45 6.24 7.86
C PHE A 70 -3.60 7.26 8.64
N ASN A 71 -2.35 6.92 8.95
CA ASN A 71 -1.42 7.86 9.59
C ASN A 71 -0.43 8.41 8.56
N ASN A 72 -0.96 9.03 7.51
CA ASN A 72 -0.21 9.75 6.48
C ASN A 72 -0.23 11.26 6.71
N GLY A 73 -0.55 11.71 7.93
CA GLY A 73 -0.56 13.12 8.32
C GLY A 73 -1.73 13.95 7.78
N PHE A 74 -2.74 13.27 7.25
CA PHE A 74 -3.97 13.85 6.73
C PHE A 74 -5.20 13.41 7.55
N GLY A 75 -6.27 14.21 7.49
CA GLY A 75 -7.58 13.80 7.99
C GLY A 75 -8.26 12.81 7.03
N TYR A 76 -9.38 12.23 7.44
CA TYR A 76 -10.12 11.27 6.59
C TYR A 76 -10.56 11.90 5.25
N ASP A 77 -11.09 13.14 5.28
CA ASP A 77 -11.62 13.79 4.08
C ASP A 77 -10.53 14.10 3.04
N ASP A 78 -9.30 14.38 3.47
CA ASP A 78 -8.14 14.61 2.59
C ASP A 78 -7.68 13.32 1.88
N ASN A 79 -8.18 12.16 2.30
CA ASN A 79 -7.86 10.87 1.70
C ASN A 79 -8.96 10.39 0.75
N LYS A 80 -10.16 11.00 0.76
CA LYS A 80 -11.24 10.62 -0.16
C LYS A 80 -10.89 10.91 -1.61
N GLY A 81 -11.34 10.04 -2.50
CA GLY A 81 -11.06 10.13 -3.93
C GLY A 81 -9.66 9.67 -4.32
N HIS A 82 -8.78 9.37 -3.37
CA HIS A 82 -7.45 8.86 -3.64
C HIS A 82 -7.43 7.33 -3.81
N ALA A 83 -6.51 6.85 -4.63
CA ALA A 83 -6.30 5.44 -4.90
C ALA A 83 -5.63 4.76 -3.70
N VAL A 84 -6.23 3.68 -3.19
CA VAL A 84 -5.60 2.74 -2.27
C VAL A 84 -5.04 1.58 -3.09
N VAL A 85 -3.72 1.40 -3.06
CA VAL A 85 -2.98 0.41 -3.83
C VAL A 85 -2.49 -0.69 -2.91
N ILE A 86 -2.75 -1.95 -3.29
CA ILE A 86 -2.11 -3.14 -2.70
C ILE A 86 -0.89 -3.47 -3.53
N HIS A 87 0.27 -3.59 -2.87
CA HIS A 87 1.50 -4.05 -3.48
C HIS A 87 1.70 -5.56 -3.29
N GLY A 88 2.25 -6.23 -4.30
CA GLY A 88 2.67 -7.63 -4.22
C GLY A 88 4.05 -7.78 -3.56
N GLU A 89 4.37 -8.98 -3.07
CA GLU A 89 5.70 -9.30 -2.55
C GLU A 89 6.76 -9.27 -3.66
N VAL A 90 7.97 -8.81 -3.34
CA VAL A 90 9.17 -8.99 -4.17
C VAL A 90 10.12 -9.97 -3.50
N ALA A 91 10.70 -10.87 -4.28
CA ALA A 91 11.75 -11.75 -3.81
C ALA A 91 12.92 -10.94 -3.21
N SER A 92 13.39 -11.36 -2.03
CA SER A 92 14.56 -10.81 -1.35
C SER A 92 15.80 -10.76 -2.27
N PRO A 93 16.64 -9.70 -2.23
CA PRO A 93 16.66 -8.64 -1.23
C PRO A 93 15.60 -7.55 -1.46
N LEU A 94 15.03 -7.07 -0.35
CA LEU A 94 14.16 -5.89 -0.30
C LEU A 94 14.98 -4.64 -0.65
N GLY A 95 15.14 -4.37 -1.93
CA GLY A 95 15.69 -3.10 -2.42
C GLY A 95 14.64 -2.00 -2.35
N GLY A 96 15.06 -0.76 -2.06
CA GLY A 96 14.21 0.40 -2.31
C GLY A 96 13.88 0.47 -3.81
N GLY A 97 12.60 0.39 -4.17
CA GLY A 97 12.16 0.31 -5.57
C GLY A 97 10.64 0.30 -5.71
N THR A 98 10.17 0.21 -6.96
CA THR A 98 8.74 0.12 -7.30
C THR A 98 8.24 -1.30 -7.08
N TYR A 99 7.34 -1.50 -6.11
CA TYR A 99 6.71 -2.79 -5.84
C TYR A 99 5.53 -3.03 -6.80
N PRO A 100 5.29 -4.26 -7.30
CA PRO A 100 4.17 -4.56 -8.19
C PRO A 100 2.85 -4.10 -7.57
N ARG A 101 1.99 -3.43 -8.34
CA ARG A 101 0.65 -3.04 -7.89
C ARG A 101 -0.32 -4.12 -8.31
N VAL A 102 -0.87 -4.87 -7.35
CA VAL A 102 -1.66 -6.08 -7.62
C VAL A 102 -3.16 -5.86 -7.44
N ALA A 103 -3.55 -4.83 -6.71
CA ALA A 103 -4.94 -4.38 -6.65
C ALA A 103 -5.01 -2.88 -6.35
N CYS A 104 -6.14 -2.27 -6.71
CA CYS A 104 -6.39 -0.86 -6.46
C CYS A 104 -7.88 -0.63 -6.20
N GLY A 105 -8.22 0.33 -5.34
CA GLY A 105 -9.58 0.82 -5.14
C GLY A 105 -9.58 2.28 -4.70
N ILE A 106 -10.59 3.04 -5.11
CA ILE A 106 -10.73 4.46 -4.75
C ILE A 106 -11.41 4.59 -3.38
N LEU A 107 -10.78 5.32 -2.46
CA LEU A 107 -11.36 5.58 -1.13
C LEU A 107 -12.56 6.53 -1.25
N GLN A 108 -13.67 6.19 -0.60
CA GLN A 108 -14.92 6.95 -0.59
C GLN A 108 -15.19 7.55 0.80
#